data_AF-A0A0Q1FS48-F1
#
_entry.id   AF-A0A0Q1FS48-F1
#
_cell.length_a   1.000
_cell.length_b   1.000
_cell.length_c   1.000
_cell.angle_alpha   90.00
_cell.angle_beta   90.00
_cell.angle_gamma   90.00
#
_symmetry.space_group_name_H-M   'P 1'
#
loop_
_entity.id
_entity.type
_entity.pdbx_description
1 polymer ?
#
loop_
_entity_poly.entity_id
_entity_poly.type
_entity_poly.pdbx_seq_one_letter_code
_entity_poly.pdbx_strand_id
1 'polypeptide(L)'
;MNHRELIDWDRIKFFSKKEFNCSCCETSNISANLVLKLDLARELAETPFIITSGYRCPKHNREVGGVKDSAHVKGLAVDIAVPDNVA
;
A
#
# COMPACT_ATOMS: atom_id res chain seq x y z
N MET A 1 17.30 19.23 3.58
CA MET A 1 16.27 18.74 4.52
C MET A 1 15.19 18.06 3.70
N ASN A 2 14.86 16.82 4.02
CA ASN A 2 14.02 15.95 3.21
C ASN A 2 12.57 16.47 3.20
N HIS A 3 12.07 16.87 2.03
CA HIS A 3 10.65 17.00 1.80
C HIS A 3 10.03 15.61 2.04
N ARG A 4 9.29 15.44 3.13
CA ARG A 4 8.32 14.36 3.20
C ARG A 4 7.27 14.70 2.15
N GLU A 5 7.35 14.05 0.99
CA GLU A 5 6.31 14.11 -0.03
C GLU A 5 5.01 13.62 0.61
N LEU A 6 4.14 14.56 0.96
CA LEU A 6 2.81 14.25 1.44
C LEU A 6 1.99 13.74 0.25
N ILE A 7 1.21 12.68 0.47
CA ILE A 7 0.32 12.14 -0.56
C ILE A 7 -0.85 13.10 -0.71
N ASP A 8 -1.01 13.65 -1.91
CA ASP A 8 -2.20 14.38 -2.31
C ASP A 8 -3.29 13.36 -2.72
N TRP A 9 -4.12 12.99 -1.74
CA TRP A 9 -5.17 11.96 -1.93
C TRP A 9 -6.27 12.39 -2.89
N ASP A 10 -6.44 13.70 -3.15
CA ASP A 10 -7.43 14.19 -4.12
C ASP A 10 -7.01 13.87 -5.57
N ARG A 11 -5.74 13.51 -5.79
CA ARG A 11 -5.19 13.09 -7.10
C ARG A 11 -5.14 11.59 -7.30
N ILE A 12 -5.39 10.79 -6.26
CA ILE A 12 -5.38 9.33 -6.34
C ILE A 12 -6.78 8.88 -6.75
N LYS A 13 -6.88 8.21 -7.90
CA LYS A 13 -8.18 7.90 -8.53
C LYS A 13 -8.81 6.65 -7.95
N PHE A 14 -8.00 5.64 -7.64
CA PHE A 14 -8.47 4.29 -7.45
C PHE A 14 -8.33 3.75 -6.03
N PHE A 15 -7.55 4.43 -5.19
CA PHE A 15 -7.24 3.98 -3.84
C PHE A 15 -7.47 5.08 -2.82
N SER A 16 -7.86 4.68 -1.62
CA SER A 16 -8.00 5.52 -0.45
C SER A 16 -6.82 5.33 0.51
N LYS A 17 -6.57 6.34 1.35
CA LYS A 17 -5.54 6.27 2.40
C LYS A 17 -5.66 5.03 3.28
N LYS A 18 -6.90 4.67 3.63
CA LYS A 18 -7.17 3.60 4.60
C LYS A 18 -6.74 2.23 4.11
N GLU A 19 -6.77 1.98 2.81
CA GLU A 19 -6.37 0.70 2.22
C GLU A 19 -4.89 0.39 2.43
N PHE A 20 -4.04 1.41 2.59
CA PHE A 20 -2.61 1.24 2.85
C PHE A 20 -2.24 1.18 4.33
N ASN A 21 -3.23 1.28 5.24
CA ASN A 21 -2.98 1.25 6.66
C ASN A 21 -2.62 -0.17 7.14
N CYS A 22 -1.78 -0.23 8.16
CA CYS A 22 -1.54 -1.48 8.88
C CYS A 22 -2.83 -1.92 9.56
N SER A 23 -3.30 -3.13 9.25
CA SER A 23 -4.52 -3.73 9.81
C SER A 23 -4.52 -3.81 11.34
N CYS A 24 -3.34 -3.88 11.97
CA CYS A 24 -3.22 -3.95 13.42
C CYS A 24 -3.45 -2.61 14.15
N CYS A 25 -3.12 -1.47 13.55
CA CYS A 25 -3.07 -0.19 14.28
C CYS A 25 -3.56 1.01 13.47
N GLU A 26 -4.04 0.80 12.26
CA GLU A 26 -4.62 1.81 11.38
C GLU A 26 -3.66 2.97 11.02
N THR A 27 -2.37 2.80 11.25
CA THR A 27 -1.34 3.76 10.84
C THR A 27 -0.70 3.34 9.53
N SER A 28 -0.16 4.31 8.79
CA SER A 28 0.62 4.05 7.58
C SER A 28 1.80 5.01 7.46
N ASN A 29 2.92 4.47 7.00
CA ASN A 29 4.07 5.22 6.51
C ASN A 29 4.30 4.92 5.02
N ILE A 30 3.23 4.65 4.26
CA ILE A 30 3.32 4.30 2.85
C ILE A 30 3.95 5.45 2.04
N SER A 31 4.80 5.09 1.09
CA SER A 31 5.48 6.04 0.21
C SER A 31 4.52 6.65 -0.80
N ALA A 32 4.60 7.97 -0.98
CA ALA A 32 3.83 8.69 -2.00
C ALA A 32 4.14 8.19 -3.41
N ASN A 33 5.41 7.94 -3.71
CA ASN A 33 5.83 7.43 -5.01
C ASN A 33 5.24 6.04 -5.30
N LEU A 34 5.14 5.19 -4.28
CA LEU A 34 4.51 3.86 -4.43
C LEU A 34 3.03 4.00 -4.74
N VAL A 35 2.29 4.84 -4.01
CA VAL A 35 0.86 5.05 -4.23
C VAL A 35 0.59 5.59 -5.63
N LEU A 36 1.34 6.60 -6.07
CA LEU A 36 1.20 7.17 -7.42
C LEU A 36 1.47 6.13 -8.52
N LYS A 37 2.51 5.31 -8.36
CA LYS A 37 2.82 4.24 -9.32
C LYS A 37 1.76 3.15 -9.33
N LEU A 38 1.20 2.80 -8.17
CA LEU A 38 0.14 1.79 -8.10
C LEU A 38 -1.16 2.29 -8.72
N ASP A 39 -1.53 3.56 -8.50
CA ASP A 39 -2.70 4.19 -9.11
C ASP A 39 -2.59 4.19 -10.64
N LEU A 40 -1.43 4.58 -11.18
CA LEU A 40 -1.15 4.51 -12.61
C LEU A 40 -1.14 3.06 -13.13
N ALA A 41 -0.56 2.12 -12.39
CA ALA A 41 -0.54 0.72 -12.79
C ALA A 41 -1.96 0.14 -12.88
N ARG A 42 -2.84 0.50 -11.93
CA ARG A 42 -4.25 0.10 -11.98
C ARG A 42 -4.99 0.74 -13.15
N GLU A 43 -4.70 2.01 -13.46
CA GLU A 43 -5.24 2.70 -14.64
C GLU A 43 -4.87 1.95 -15.93
N LEU A 44 -3.59 1.63 -16.09
CA LEU A 44 -3.06 0.98 -17.29
C LEU A 44 -3.51 -0.48 -17.45
N ALA A 45 -3.71 -1.18 -16.34
CA ALA A 45 -4.14 -2.58 -16.36
C ALA A 45 -5.64 -2.74 -16.62
N GLU A 46 -6.42 -1.65 -16.55
CA GLU A 46 -7.88 -1.66 -16.67
C GLU A 46 -8.58 -2.74 -15.81
N THR A 47 -7.93 -3.11 -14.71
CA THR A 47 -8.33 -4.23 -13.84
C THR A 47 -8.36 -3.76 -12.38
N PRO A 48 -9.41 -4.06 -11.60
CA PRO A 48 -9.44 -3.70 -10.19
C PRO A 48 -8.31 -4.37 -9.40
N PHE A 49 -7.50 -3.57 -8.71
CA PHE A 49 -6.52 -4.06 -7.73
C PHE A 49 -7.09 -3.86 -6.33
N ILE A 50 -7.10 -4.93 -5.53
CA ILE A 50 -7.50 -4.92 -4.13
C ILE A 50 -6.25 -4.98 -3.27
N ILE A 51 -6.05 -4.01 -2.38
CA ILE A 51 -4.92 -4.04 -1.43
C ILE A 51 -5.26 -5.02 -0.31
N THR A 52 -4.48 -6.10 -0.21
CA THR A 52 -4.62 -7.08 0.89
C THR A 52 -3.67 -6.78 2.03
N SER A 53 -2.53 -6.14 1.75
CA SER A 53 -1.60 -5.66 2.77
C SER A 53 -0.85 -4.42 2.31
N GLY A 54 -1.01 -3.31 3.02
CA GLY A 54 -0.23 -2.08 2.81
C GLY A 54 1.01 -2.01 3.70
N TYR A 55 1.14 -0.91 4.43
CA TYR A 55 2.17 -0.77 5.45
C TYR A 55 1.98 -1.79 6.58
N ARG A 56 3.08 -2.33 7.12
CA ARG A 56 3.06 -3.16 8.34
C ARG A 56 3.89 -2.50 9.42
N CYS A 57 3.27 -2.22 10.57
CA CYS A 57 4.05 -1.74 11.71
C CYS A 57 5.03 -2.84 12.17
N PRO A 58 6.17 -2.50 12.81
CA PRO A 58 7.16 -3.50 13.22
C PRO A 58 6.60 -4.61 14.11
N LYS A 59 5.60 -4.30 14.96
CA LYS A 59 4.90 -5.28 15.80
C LYS A 59 4.16 -6.30 14.93
N HIS A 60 3.26 -5.82 14.08
CA HIS A 60 2.47 -6.68 13.21
C HIS A 60 3.34 -7.49 12.25
N ASN A 61 4.39 -6.89 11.68
CA ASN A 61 5.34 -7.60 10.82
C ASN A 61 6.00 -8.79 11.53
N ARG A 62 6.37 -8.66 12.82
CA ARG A 62 6.90 -9.80 13.60
C ARG A 62 5.85 -10.87 13.89
N GLU A 63 4.62 -10.46 14.22
CA GLU A 63 3.52 -11.39 14.55
C GLU A 63 3.20 -12.32 13.37
N VAL A 64 3.28 -11.81 12.14
CA VAL A 64 3.05 -12.59 10.92
C VAL A 64 4.33 -13.26 10.37
N GLY A 65 5.43 -13.27 11.13
CA GLY A 65 6.69 -13.93 10.74
C GLY A 65 7.52 -13.19 9.68
N GLY A 66 7.26 -11.90 9.47
CA GLY A 66 8.00 -11.06 8.52
C GLY A 66 9.44 -10.77 8.96
N VAL A 67 10.34 -10.65 7.98
CA VAL A 67 11.75 -10.30 8.21
C VAL A 67 11.90 -8.86 8.72
N LYS A 68 12.95 -8.58 9.49
CA LYS A 68 13.19 -7.25 10.09
C LYS A 68 13.28 -6.13 9.05
N ASP A 69 13.85 -6.42 7.89
CA ASP A 69 14.07 -5.44 6.82
C ASP A 69 12.98 -5.44 5.74
N SER A 70 11.79 -5.96 6.08
CA SER A 70 10.63 -6.05 5.19
C SER A 70 10.27 -4.69 4.58
N ALA A 71 10.04 -4.68 3.27
CA ALA A 71 9.63 -3.48 2.55
C ALA A 71 8.28 -2.92 3.04
N HIS A 72 7.39 -3.75 3.59
CA HIS A 72 6.14 -3.25 4.21
C HIS A 72 6.41 -2.39 5.44
N VAL A 73 7.45 -2.70 6.23
CA VAL A 73 7.84 -1.89 7.41
C VAL A 73 8.44 -0.56 6.98
N LYS A 74 9.01 -0.50 5.77
CA LYS A 74 9.54 0.73 5.18
C LYS A 74 8.46 1.55 4.43
N GLY A 75 7.25 1.02 4.27
CA GLY A 75 6.20 1.64 3.46
C GLY A 75 6.48 1.61 1.95
N LEU A 76 7.28 0.65 1.51
CA LEU A 76 7.75 0.51 0.13
C LEU A 76 7.16 -0.70 -0.61
N ALA A 77 6.29 -1.47 0.04
CA ALA A 77 5.60 -2.60 -0.56
C ALA A 77 4.11 -2.57 -0.26
N VAL A 78 3.36 -3.20 -1.16
CA VAL A 78 1.93 -3.45 -1.08
C VAL A 78 1.68 -4.82 -1.70
N ASP A 79 0.88 -5.63 -1.02
CA ASP A 79 0.35 -6.87 -1.57
C ASP A 79 -1.00 -6.55 -2.20
N ILE A 80 -1.19 -6.98 -3.45
CA ILE A 80 -2.42 -6.78 -4.21
C ILE A 80 -3.00 -8.12 -4.64
N ALA A 81 -4.33 -8.16 -4.72
CA ALA A 81 -5.08 -9.22 -5.38
C ALA A 81 -5.88 -8.62 -6.55
N VAL A 82 -6.13 -9.45 -7.56
CA VAL A 82 -7.09 -9.18 -8.62
C VAL A 82 -8.25 -10.15 -8.45
N PRO A 83 -9.51 -9.72 -8.60
CA PRO A 83 -10.62 -10.65 -8.65
C PRO A 83 -10.42 -11.63 -9.81
N ASP A 84 -10.57 -12.93 -9.56
CA ASP A 84 -10.63 -13.90 -10.64
C ASP A 84 -11.91 -13.66 -11.44
N ASN A 85 -11.78 -13.52 -12.76
CA ASN A 85 -12.90 -13.56 -13.69
C ASN A 85 -13.38 -15.01 -13.80
N VAL A 86 -14.08 -15.52 -12.78
CA VAL A 86 -14.90 -16.72 -12.98
C VAL A 86 -16.14 -16.27 -13.73
N ALA A 87 -16.07 -16.37 -15.07
CA ALA A 87 -17.24 -16.28 -15.94
C ALA A 87 -18.19 -17.46 -15.69
#